data_AF-A0AAV6B8F9-F1
#
_entry.id   AF-A0AAV6B8F9-F1
#
_cell.length_a   1.000
_cell.length_b   1.000
_cell.length_c   1.000
_cell.angle_alpha   90.00
_cell.angle_beta   90.00
_cell.angle_gamma   90.00
#
_symmetry.space_group_name_H-M   'P 1'
#
loop_
_entity.id
_entity.type
_entity.pdbx_description
1 polymer ?
#
loop_
_entity_poly.entity_id
_entity_poly.type
_entity_poly.pdbx_seq_one_letter_code
_entity_poly.pdbx_strand_id
1 'polypeptide(L)'
;GSFELAGSLNFQAFEITYLGAALGFGVNEAYISGGGGFRLNKYEIFGGAFFGRACSIDPIKLWDPHVGSALGPPPFTGAYTYGEIWFPINELIGIPSSCFFNLAGGFGMGAGFFVEGPTAIGKIKYGVSGDLLCILSFKGELTGIAKVEIPDLTDGGVASLADQLVDGLTIKAVGKLTGSIGPCPICLKGSKSAALLYKNRKWKFEH
;
A
#
# COMPACT_ATOMS: atom_id res chain seq x y z
N GLY A 1 26.36 -5.24 -11.37
CA GLY A 1 25.72 -5.41 -10.06
C GLY A 1 25.29 -6.85 -9.94
N SER A 2 25.60 -7.51 -8.82
CA SER A 2 25.12 -8.86 -8.53
C SER A 2 23.77 -8.77 -7.82
N PHE A 3 22.88 -9.69 -8.14
CA PHE A 3 21.65 -9.95 -7.39
C PHE A 3 21.87 -11.25 -6.64
N GLU A 4 22.13 -11.16 -5.33
CA GLU A 4 22.35 -12.32 -4.47
C GLU A 4 21.12 -12.55 -3.60
N LEU A 5 20.47 -13.69 -3.81
CA LEU A 5 19.48 -14.27 -2.90
C LEU A 5 20.23 -15.18 -1.92
N ALA A 6 20.50 -14.68 -0.72
CA ALA A 6 21.07 -15.49 0.36
C ALA A 6 19.94 -16.17 1.16
N GLY A 7 19.75 -17.48 0.97
CA GLY A 7 18.78 -18.28 1.74
C GLY A 7 18.53 -19.67 1.14
N SER A 8 18.13 -20.64 1.97
CA SER A 8 17.72 -21.96 1.51
C SER A 8 16.28 -21.90 0.94
N LEU A 9 16.17 -21.90 -0.39
CA LEU A 9 14.89 -22.04 -1.09
C LEU A 9 14.52 -23.52 -1.16
N ASN A 10 13.64 -23.97 -0.26
CA ASN A 10 13.06 -25.31 -0.38
C ASN A 10 11.95 -25.27 -1.45
N PHE A 11 12.16 -25.98 -2.56
CA PHE A 11 11.34 -25.91 -3.76
C PHE A 11 9.98 -26.59 -3.55
N GLN A 12 9.01 -25.84 -3.02
CA GLN A 12 7.59 -26.13 -3.16
C GLN A 12 6.85 -24.81 -3.40
N ALA A 13 6.43 -24.59 -4.66
CA ALA A 13 5.56 -23.52 -5.15
C ALA A 13 5.87 -22.08 -4.67
N PHE A 14 7.07 -21.59 -5.00
CA PHE A 14 7.42 -20.17 -4.92
C PHE A 14 7.17 -19.51 -6.29
N GLU A 15 6.36 -18.45 -6.32
CA GLU A 15 6.04 -17.68 -7.53
C GLU A 15 6.30 -16.19 -7.29
N ILE A 16 7.02 -15.53 -8.19
CA ILE A 16 7.19 -14.07 -8.16
C ILE A 16 5.98 -13.44 -8.85
N THR A 17 5.13 -12.77 -8.08
CA THR A 17 3.92 -12.13 -8.59
C THR A 17 4.16 -10.70 -9.08
N TYR A 18 5.20 -10.05 -8.57
CA TYR A 18 5.60 -8.72 -8.98
C TYR A 18 7.09 -8.47 -8.73
N LEU A 19 7.76 -7.80 -9.65
CA LEU A 19 9.09 -7.26 -9.43
C LEU A 19 9.23 -5.94 -10.19
N GLY A 20 9.41 -4.86 -9.45
CA GLY A 20 9.67 -3.53 -10.00
C GLY A 20 10.85 -2.91 -9.25
N ALA A 21 11.78 -2.31 -9.99
CA ALA A 21 12.89 -1.58 -9.41
C ALA A 21 13.14 -0.31 -10.22
N ALA A 22 13.53 0.76 -9.53
CA ALA A 22 13.90 2.04 -10.10
C ALA A 22 15.10 2.60 -9.34
N LEU A 23 16.05 3.19 -10.06
CA LEU A 23 17.19 3.89 -9.50
C LEU A 23 17.45 5.13 -10.34
N GLY A 24 17.89 6.21 -9.68
CA GLY A 24 18.19 7.47 -10.35
C GLY A 24 19.43 8.09 -9.74
N PHE A 25 20.33 8.57 -10.61
CA PHE A 25 21.55 9.26 -10.23
C PHE A 25 21.71 10.49 -11.14
N GLY A 26 21.68 11.67 -10.53
CA GLY A 26 21.81 12.95 -11.20
C GLY A 26 22.27 14.03 -10.24
N VAL A 27 22.42 15.26 -10.74
CA VAL A 27 22.92 16.39 -9.94
C VAL A 27 21.99 16.71 -8.76
N ASN A 28 20.68 16.51 -8.95
CA ASN A 28 19.64 16.81 -7.96
C ASN A 28 18.79 15.58 -7.57
N GLU A 29 19.19 14.37 -7.99
CA GLU A 29 18.49 13.12 -7.68
C GLU A 29 19.48 11.99 -7.36
N ALA A 30 19.19 11.24 -6.31
CA ALA A 30 19.96 10.07 -5.92
C ALA A 30 19.02 9.17 -5.12
N TYR A 31 18.43 8.18 -5.78
CA TYR A 31 17.46 7.29 -5.16
C TYR A 31 17.58 5.84 -5.62
N ILE A 32 17.09 4.96 -4.76
CA ILE A 32 16.80 3.56 -5.06
C ILE A 32 15.37 3.25 -4.60
N SER A 33 14.63 2.53 -5.42
CA SER A 33 13.29 2.08 -5.10
C SER A 33 13.01 0.72 -5.69
N GLY A 34 12.20 -0.08 -5.02
CA GLY A 34 11.72 -1.32 -5.57
C GLY A 34 10.56 -1.90 -4.78
N GLY A 35 9.77 -2.71 -5.47
CA GLY A 35 8.70 -3.52 -4.91
C GLY A 35 8.81 -4.95 -5.41
N GLY A 36 8.55 -5.91 -4.53
CA GLY A 36 8.55 -7.34 -4.81
C GLY A 36 7.29 -7.98 -4.25
N GLY A 37 6.66 -8.82 -5.06
CA GLY A 37 5.54 -9.67 -4.68
C GLY A 37 5.92 -11.13 -4.84
N PHE A 38 5.62 -11.93 -3.83
CA PHE A 38 5.90 -13.36 -3.78
C PHE A 38 4.67 -14.11 -3.31
N ARG A 39 4.34 -15.21 -3.98
CA ARG A 39 3.34 -16.17 -3.54
C ARG A 39 4.07 -17.44 -3.08
N LEU A 40 3.82 -17.82 -1.83
CA LEU A 40 4.31 -19.06 -1.23
C LEU A 40 3.09 -19.90 -0.87
N ASN A 41 2.82 -20.94 -1.65
CA ASN A 41 1.60 -21.74 -1.55
C ASN A 41 0.33 -20.86 -1.65
N LYS A 42 -0.36 -20.64 -0.52
CA LYS A 42 -1.60 -19.87 -0.40
C LYS A 42 -1.40 -18.50 0.25
N TYR A 43 -0.17 -18.19 0.65
CA TYR A 43 0.20 -16.90 1.21
C TYR A 43 0.73 -16.01 0.09
N GLU A 44 0.23 -14.79 0.03
CA GLU A 44 0.79 -13.76 -0.86
C GLU A 44 1.43 -12.69 -0.01
N ILE A 45 2.68 -12.38 -0.31
CA ILE A 45 3.45 -11.35 0.38
C ILE A 45 3.83 -10.32 -0.67
N PHE A 46 3.66 -9.05 -0.34
CA PHE A 46 4.15 -7.94 -1.14
C PHE A 46 4.91 -6.99 -0.24
N GLY A 47 6.03 -6.45 -0.73
CA GLY A 47 6.78 -5.46 0.00
C GLY A 47 7.49 -4.52 -0.94
N GLY A 48 7.77 -3.31 -0.47
CA GLY A 48 8.51 -2.34 -1.25
C GLY A 48 9.23 -1.34 -0.37
N ALA A 49 10.25 -0.74 -0.96
CA ALA A 49 11.03 0.28 -0.29
C ALA A 49 11.47 1.38 -1.27
N PHE A 50 11.66 2.56 -0.73
CA PHE A 50 12.21 3.73 -1.40
C PHE A 50 13.20 4.38 -0.44
N PHE A 51 14.36 4.78 -0.97
CA PHE A 51 15.37 5.53 -0.24
C PHE A 51 16.03 6.56 -1.15
N GLY A 52 16.20 7.78 -0.64
CA GLY A 52 16.96 8.83 -1.29
C GLY A 52 16.11 10.02 -1.72
N ARG A 53 16.63 10.78 -2.69
CA ARG A 53 16.03 11.99 -3.24
C ARG A 53 15.54 11.75 -4.67
N ALA A 54 14.26 12.01 -4.92
CA ALA A 54 13.67 11.94 -6.24
C ALA A 54 13.00 13.26 -6.65
N CYS A 55 13.20 13.63 -7.93
CA CYS A 55 12.56 14.80 -8.54
C CYS A 55 11.25 14.47 -9.26
N SER A 56 10.86 13.19 -9.29
CA SER A 56 9.56 12.71 -9.77
C SER A 56 8.98 11.72 -8.78
N ILE A 57 7.66 11.58 -8.78
CA ILE A 57 6.89 10.67 -7.94
C ILE A 57 6.86 9.22 -8.46
N ASP A 58 7.33 9.03 -9.69
CA ASP A 58 7.34 7.75 -10.41
C ASP A 58 8.02 6.59 -9.66
N PRO A 59 9.15 6.78 -8.94
CA PRO A 59 9.83 5.69 -8.24
C PRO A 59 8.94 4.98 -7.21
N ILE A 60 8.12 5.74 -6.49
CA ILE A 60 7.17 5.20 -5.51
C ILE A 60 5.88 4.76 -6.20
N LYS A 61 5.36 5.54 -7.16
CA LYS A 61 4.14 5.17 -7.90
C LYS A 61 4.27 3.85 -8.66
N LEU A 62 5.49 3.46 -9.04
CA LEU A 62 5.78 2.20 -9.70
C LEU A 62 5.15 1.01 -8.95
N TRP A 63 5.29 0.97 -7.62
CA TRP A 63 4.86 -0.16 -6.80
C TRP A 63 3.84 0.21 -5.72
N ASP A 64 3.73 1.49 -5.35
CA ASP A 64 2.69 2.01 -4.44
C ASP A 64 2.06 3.31 -4.99
N PRO A 65 1.09 3.20 -5.92
CA PRO A 65 0.42 4.37 -6.50
C PRO A 65 -0.40 5.16 -5.47
N HIS A 66 -0.83 4.52 -4.38
CA HIS A 66 -1.60 5.16 -3.32
C HIS A 66 -0.73 6.14 -2.53
N VAL A 67 0.46 5.71 -2.08
CA VAL A 67 1.41 6.60 -1.41
C VAL A 67 2.00 7.62 -2.36
N GLY A 68 2.34 7.20 -3.59
CA GLY A 68 2.83 8.12 -4.60
C GLY A 68 1.86 9.29 -4.84
N SER A 69 0.55 9.04 -4.85
CA SER A 69 -0.43 10.12 -5.01
C SER A 69 -0.60 11.00 -3.76
N ALA A 70 -0.14 10.56 -2.58
CA ALA A 70 -0.29 11.26 -1.31
C ALA A 70 0.89 12.20 -0.97
N LEU A 71 2.09 11.93 -1.50
CA LEU A 71 3.31 12.70 -1.21
C LEU A 71 3.29 14.14 -1.75
N GLY A 72 2.43 14.43 -2.74
CA GLY A 72 2.32 15.76 -3.31
C GLY A 72 3.37 16.05 -4.39
N PRO A 73 3.68 17.34 -4.67
CA PRO A 73 4.61 17.71 -5.72
C PRO A 73 6.07 17.43 -5.31
N PRO A 74 6.93 16.98 -6.23
CA PRO A 74 8.37 16.81 -6.00
C PRO A 74 9.11 18.16 -5.85
N PRO A 75 10.37 18.17 -5.36
CA PRO A 75 11.20 17.02 -5.00
C PRO A 75 10.84 16.44 -3.63
N PHE A 76 11.19 15.17 -3.40
CA PHE A 76 11.13 14.56 -2.07
C PHE A 76 12.39 13.77 -1.75
N THR A 77 12.88 13.95 -0.52
CA THR A 77 14.07 13.28 0.01
C THR A 77 13.68 12.52 1.26
N GLY A 78 13.88 11.20 1.30
CA GLY A 78 13.46 10.41 2.44
C GLY A 78 13.57 8.91 2.27
N ALA A 79 12.87 8.19 3.14
CA ALA A 79 12.74 6.74 3.11
C ALA A 79 11.27 6.34 3.30
N TYR A 80 10.83 5.33 2.57
CA TYR A 80 9.48 4.76 2.71
C TYR A 80 9.54 3.25 2.52
N THR A 81 8.88 2.51 3.39
CA THR A 81 8.74 1.06 3.27
C THR A 81 7.29 0.64 3.42
N TYR A 82 6.95 -0.48 2.78
CA TYR A 82 5.63 -1.09 2.83
C TYR A 82 5.78 -2.61 2.85
N GLY A 83 4.89 -3.26 3.60
CA GLY A 83 4.70 -4.70 3.59
C GLY A 83 3.22 -5.03 3.65
N GLU A 84 2.81 -6.06 2.92
CA GLU A 84 1.46 -6.60 2.86
C GLU A 84 1.54 -8.12 2.82
N ILE A 85 0.64 -8.75 3.55
CA ILE A 85 0.47 -10.21 3.54
C ILE A 85 -1.01 -10.54 3.39
N TRP A 86 -1.30 -11.52 2.54
CA TRP A 86 -2.57 -12.20 2.45
C TRP A 86 -2.42 -13.64 2.90
N PHE A 87 -3.37 -14.08 3.71
CA PHE A 87 -3.40 -15.43 4.27
C PHE A 87 -4.79 -16.05 4.05
N PRO A 88 -4.86 -17.37 3.81
CA PRO A 88 -6.14 -18.07 3.66
C PRO A 88 -6.83 -18.18 5.01
N ILE A 89 -8.02 -17.60 5.15
CA ILE A 89 -8.84 -17.71 6.37
C ILE A 89 -9.43 -19.13 6.49
N ASN A 90 -9.73 -19.77 5.35
CA ASN A 90 -10.41 -21.07 5.34
C ASN A 90 -9.61 -22.18 6.01
N GLU A 91 -8.28 -22.17 5.83
CA GLU A 91 -7.40 -23.13 6.51
C GLU A 91 -7.37 -22.91 8.02
N LEU A 92 -7.47 -21.65 8.47
CA LEU A 92 -7.50 -21.33 9.88
C LEU A 92 -8.75 -21.87 10.59
N ILE A 93 -9.87 -21.99 9.86
CA ILE A 93 -11.14 -22.57 10.35
C ILE A 93 -11.31 -24.06 10.01
N GLY A 94 -10.27 -24.72 9.48
CA GLY A 94 -10.27 -26.16 9.19
C GLY A 94 -11.08 -26.60 7.98
N ILE A 95 -11.50 -25.67 7.11
CA ILE A 95 -12.23 -25.98 5.88
C ILE A 95 -11.23 -25.98 4.71
N PRO A 96 -11.08 -27.09 3.96
CA PRO A 96 -10.16 -27.12 2.83
C PRO A 96 -10.59 -26.07 1.80
N SER A 97 -9.65 -25.21 1.40
CA SER A 97 -9.87 -24.23 0.34
C SER A 97 -10.24 -24.97 -0.95
N SER A 98 -11.50 -24.87 -1.34
CA SER A 98 -12.00 -25.39 -2.59
C SER A 98 -12.69 -24.27 -3.34
N CYS A 99 -12.88 -24.43 -4.65
CA CYS A 99 -13.56 -23.44 -5.47
C CYS A 99 -15.02 -23.15 -5.01
N PHE A 100 -15.59 -24.01 -4.15
CA PHE A 100 -16.89 -23.78 -3.51
C PHE A 100 -16.85 -22.69 -2.44
N PHE A 101 -15.75 -22.59 -1.70
CA PHE A 101 -15.58 -21.64 -0.62
C PHE A 101 -14.08 -21.38 -0.41
N ASN A 102 -13.64 -20.18 -0.78
CA ASN A 102 -12.29 -19.69 -0.54
C ASN A 102 -12.38 -18.29 0.08
N LEU A 103 -11.75 -18.06 1.23
CA LEU A 103 -11.62 -16.73 1.83
C LEU A 103 -10.16 -16.48 2.18
N ALA A 104 -9.71 -15.26 1.88
CA ALA A 104 -8.41 -14.76 2.26
C ALA A 104 -8.54 -13.40 2.96
N GLY A 105 -7.76 -13.22 4.01
CA GLY A 105 -7.62 -11.96 4.73
C GLY A 105 -6.31 -11.30 4.33
N GLY A 106 -6.33 -9.98 4.17
CA GLY A 106 -5.18 -9.17 3.80
C GLY A 106 -4.90 -8.12 4.86
N PHE A 107 -3.63 -7.97 5.23
CA PHE A 107 -3.16 -6.88 6.08
C PHE A 107 -1.85 -6.32 5.55
N GLY A 108 -1.75 -5.00 5.49
CA GLY A 108 -0.51 -4.33 5.11
C GLY A 108 -0.29 -3.05 5.90
N MET A 109 0.98 -2.73 6.09
CA MET A 109 1.43 -1.52 6.77
C MET A 109 2.64 -0.93 6.05
N GLY A 110 2.76 0.38 6.08
CA GLY A 110 3.94 1.08 5.60
C GLY A 110 4.17 2.35 6.38
N ALA A 111 5.43 2.76 6.44
CA ALA A 111 5.86 3.97 7.12
C ALA A 111 6.99 4.62 6.34
N GLY A 112 7.07 5.93 6.39
CA GLY A 112 8.14 6.69 5.78
C GLY A 112 8.31 8.07 6.39
N PHE A 113 9.49 8.63 6.17
CA PHE A 113 9.88 9.96 6.61
C PHE A 113 10.51 10.71 5.44
N PHE A 114 10.13 11.98 5.27
CA PHE A 114 10.65 12.84 4.20
C PHE A 114 11.05 14.20 4.73
N VAL A 115 12.14 14.76 4.19
CA VAL A 115 12.66 16.10 4.51
C VAL A 115 11.99 17.16 3.63
N GLU A 116 11.76 16.84 2.35
CA GLU A 116 11.17 17.74 1.37
C GLU A 116 9.79 17.20 0.94
N GLY A 117 8.82 17.23 1.83
CA GLY A 117 7.52 16.62 1.60
C GLY A 117 6.77 16.46 2.92
N PRO A 118 5.76 15.58 3.00
CA PRO A 118 5.16 15.27 4.29
C PRO A 118 6.23 14.64 5.20
N THR A 119 6.44 15.25 6.35
CA THR A 119 7.48 14.87 7.33
C THR A 119 7.41 13.39 7.68
N ALA A 120 6.19 12.88 7.87
CA ALA A 120 5.94 11.46 8.06
C ALA A 120 4.73 11.01 7.22
N ILE A 121 4.79 9.77 6.73
CA ILE A 121 3.69 9.09 6.06
C ILE A 121 3.50 7.71 6.65
N GLY A 122 2.24 7.33 6.85
CA GLY A 122 1.82 6.00 7.26
C GLY A 122 0.78 5.48 6.28
N LYS A 123 0.86 4.18 5.95
CA LYS A 123 -0.15 3.47 5.18
C LYS A 123 -0.59 2.24 5.96
N ILE A 124 -1.88 1.99 6.00
CA ILE A 124 -2.49 0.76 6.49
C ILE A 124 -3.43 0.22 5.43
N LYS A 125 -3.47 -1.09 5.26
CA LYS A 125 -4.37 -1.75 4.33
C LYS A 125 -4.97 -2.96 5.03
N TYR A 126 -6.28 -3.09 4.92
CA TYR A 126 -7.03 -4.26 5.32
C TYR A 126 -7.83 -4.75 4.13
N GLY A 127 -7.95 -6.06 3.98
CA GLY A 127 -8.68 -6.64 2.88
C GLY A 127 -9.31 -7.97 3.25
N VAL A 128 -10.40 -8.27 2.57
CA VAL A 128 -10.99 -9.60 2.53
C VAL A 128 -11.30 -9.92 1.08
N SER A 129 -11.01 -11.12 0.65
CA SER A 129 -11.37 -11.60 -0.68
C SER A 129 -11.84 -13.03 -0.60
N GLY A 130 -12.63 -13.44 -1.58
CA GLY A 130 -13.09 -14.81 -1.64
C GLY A 130 -13.90 -15.16 -2.87
N ASP A 131 -14.06 -16.48 -3.02
CA ASP A 131 -14.80 -17.11 -4.09
C ASP A 131 -15.88 -18.01 -3.50
N LEU A 132 -17.09 -17.91 -4.06
CA LEU A 132 -18.25 -18.72 -3.71
C LEU A 132 -18.76 -19.44 -4.95
N LEU A 133 -18.98 -20.75 -4.82
CA LEU A 133 -19.58 -21.61 -5.84
C LEU A 133 -18.91 -21.51 -7.23
N CYS A 134 -17.63 -21.13 -7.32
CA CYS A 134 -16.91 -20.88 -8.59
C CYS A 134 -17.55 -19.85 -9.54
N ILE A 135 -18.59 -19.14 -9.10
CA ILE A 135 -19.40 -18.25 -9.94
C ILE A 135 -19.33 -16.82 -9.40
N LEU A 136 -19.17 -16.67 -8.09
CA LEU A 136 -19.14 -15.39 -7.42
C LEU A 136 -17.75 -15.18 -6.84
N SER A 137 -17.11 -14.08 -7.23
CA SER A 137 -15.88 -13.62 -6.60
C SER A 137 -16.12 -12.25 -6.01
N PHE A 138 -15.60 -11.99 -4.82
CA PHE A 138 -15.64 -10.67 -4.20
C PHE A 138 -14.28 -10.33 -3.61
N LYS A 139 -13.99 -9.03 -3.59
CA LYS A 139 -12.82 -8.48 -2.94
C LYS A 139 -13.16 -7.11 -2.38
N GLY A 140 -13.05 -6.98 -1.07
CA GLY A 140 -13.19 -5.73 -0.33
C GLY A 140 -11.84 -5.31 0.20
N GLU A 141 -11.42 -4.08 -0.07
CA GLU A 141 -10.16 -3.51 0.40
C GLU A 141 -10.44 -2.16 1.05
N LEU A 142 -9.82 -1.92 2.21
CA LEU A 142 -9.78 -0.63 2.88
C LEU A 142 -8.32 -0.20 2.99
N THR A 143 -7.98 0.93 2.37
CA THR A 143 -6.63 1.51 2.42
C THR A 143 -6.69 2.86 3.12
N GLY A 144 -5.99 2.99 4.24
CA GLY A 144 -5.78 4.25 4.94
C GLY A 144 -4.38 4.78 4.70
N ILE A 145 -4.26 6.07 4.43
CA ILE A 145 -2.99 6.78 4.32
C ILE A 145 -3.08 7.99 5.25
N ALA A 146 -2.13 8.14 6.15
CA ALA A 146 -1.98 9.30 7.00
C ALA A 146 -0.67 9.99 6.63
N LYS A 147 -0.70 11.31 6.49
CA LYS A 147 0.52 12.12 6.34
C LYS A 147 0.49 13.27 7.32
N VAL A 148 1.66 13.60 7.84
CA VAL A 148 1.85 14.70 8.79
C VAL A 148 2.86 15.66 8.17
N GLU A 149 2.44 16.91 8.03
CA GLU A 149 3.29 18.03 7.65
C GLU A 149 3.60 18.81 8.93
N ILE A 150 4.85 18.74 9.41
CA ILE A 150 5.29 19.52 10.58
C ILE A 150 5.77 20.89 10.08
N PRO A 151 5.11 22.00 10.45
CA PRO A 151 5.64 23.33 10.14
C PRO A 151 6.91 23.62 10.94
N ASP A 152 7.77 24.50 10.42
CA ASP A 152 9.00 24.92 11.11
C ASP A 152 8.68 25.39 12.54
N LEU A 153 9.38 24.78 13.50
CA LEU A 153 9.33 25.06 14.95
C LEU A 153 9.96 26.43 15.27
N THR A 154 9.49 27.51 14.64
CA THR A 154 10.06 28.85 14.86
C THR A 154 9.36 29.62 15.97
N ASP A 155 8.07 29.38 16.25
CA ASP A 155 7.36 30.10 17.30
C ASP A 155 6.23 29.28 17.95
N GLY A 156 6.41 28.90 19.21
CA GLY A 156 5.36 28.37 20.07
C GLY A 156 5.77 27.15 20.88
N GLY A 157 5.62 27.20 22.20
CA GLY A 157 5.90 26.06 23.08
C GLY A 157 5.05 24.81 22.80
N VAL A 158 5.26 23.77 23.60
CA VAL A 158 4.69 22.41 23.44
C VAL A 158 3.17 22.33 23.25
N ALA A 159 2.41 23.33 23.71
CA ALA A 159 0.96 23.40 23.52
C ALA A 159 0.56 23.71 22.05
N SER A 160 1.37 24.49 21.34
CA SER A 160 1.13 24.83 19.92
C SER A 160 1.46 23.69 18.96
N LEU A 161 2.31 22.76 19.40
CA LEU A 161 2.69 21.58 18.62
C LEU A 161 1.53 20.61 18.42
N ALA A 162 0.70 20.39 19.43
CA ALA A 162 -0.46 19.51 19.30
C ALA A 162 -1.46 20.05 18.26
N ASP A 163 -1.75 21.36 18.29
CA ASP A 163 -2.65 21.99 17.32
C ASP A 163 -2.04 22.01 15.91
N GLN A 164 -0.74 22.32 15.77
CA GLN A 164 -0.03 22.29 14.49
C GLN A 164 0.03 20.89 13.89
N LEU A 165 0.22 19.85 14.70
CA LEU A 165 0.19 18.46 14.24
C LEU A 165 -1.21 18.03 13.79
N VAL A 166 -2.27 18.45 14.50
CA VAL A 166 -3.66 18.16 14.11
C VAL A 166 -4.03 18.88 12.82
N ASP A 167 -3.55 20.09 12.62
CA ASP A 167 -3.82 20.87 11.41
C ASP A 167 -2.98 20.38 10.22
N GLY A 168 -1.73 19.93 10.46
CA GLY A 168 -0.85 19.30 9.48
C GLY A 168 -1.16 17.84 9.16
N LEU A 169 -2.06 17.20 9.92
CA LEU A 169 -2.50 15.83 9.70
C LEU A 169 -3.52 15.75 8.56
N THR A 170 -3.18 15.02 7.51
CA THR A 170 -4.10 14.64 6.44
C THR A 170 -4.27 13.13 6.44
N ILE A 171 -5.52 12.65 6.54
CA ILE A 171 -5.85 11.22 6.44
C ILE A 171 -6.71 11.00 5.20
N LYS A 172 -6.34 10.04 4.36
CA LYS A 172 -7.14 9.57 3.23
C LYS A 172 -7.45 8.09 3.43
N ALA A 173 -8.73 7.76 3.58
CA ALA A 173 -9.21 6.38 3.63
C ALA A 173 -9.98 6.07 2.35
N VAL A 174 -9.66 4.96 1.68
CA VAL A 174 -10.29 4.52 0.44
C VAL A 174 -10.81 3.11 0.63
N GLY A 175 -12.13 2.94 0.55
CA GLY A 175 -12.79 1.65 0.49
C GLY A 175 -13.06 1.27 -0.96
N LYS A 176 -12.67 0.06 -1.37
CA LYS A 176 -12.94 -0.48 -2.70
C LYS A 176 -13.61 -1.84 -2.57
N LEU A 177 -14.75 -1.99 -3.23
CA LEU A 177 -15.46 -3.26 -3.34
C LEU A 177 -15.51 -3.64 -4.81
N THR A 178 -14.97 -4.81 -5.13
CA THR A 178 -15.03 -5.41 -6.46
C THR A 178 -15.70 -6.76 -6.37
N GLY A 179 -16.53 -7.09 -7.34
CA GLY A 179 -17.13 -8.40 -7.44
C GLY A 179 -17.36 -8.81 -8.88
N SER A 180 -17.43 -10.11 -9.11
CA SER A 180 -17.78 -10.68 -10.41
C SER A 180 -18.77 -11.83 -10.26
N ILE A 181 -19.68 -11.95 -11.23
CA ILE A 181 -20.70 -13.00 -11.31
C ILE A 181 -20.59 -13.72 -12.65
N GLY A 182 -20.45 -15.03 -12.62
CA GLY A 182 -20.37 -15.91 -13.80
C GLY A 182 -18.97 -16.45 -14.09
N PRO A 183 -18.85 -17.48 -14.95
CA PRO A 183 -17.56 -18.00 -15.38
C PRO A 183 -16.88 -16.99 -16.32
N CYS A 184 -15.71 -16.48 -15.94
CA CYS A 184 -14.93 -15.62 -16.83
C CYS A 184 -14.42 -16.44 -18.04
N PRO A 185 -14.44 -15.89 -19.27
CA PRO A 185 -14.48 -14.46 -19.61
C PRO A 185 -15.87 -13.80 -19.76
N ILE A 186 -16.99 -14.52 -19.58
CA ILE A 186 -18.36 -13.99 -19.78
C ILE A 186 -18.92 -13.34 -18.48
N CYS A 187 -18.09 -13.17 -17.46
CA CYS A 187 -18.50 -12.71 -16.14
C CYS A 187 -18.88 -11.22 -16.11
N LEU A 188 -19.96 -10.89 -15.39
CA LEU A 188 -20.35 -9.52 -15.08
C LEU A 188 -19.48 -8.99 -13.95
N LYS A 189 -18.71 -7.93 -14.21
CA LYS A 189 -17.81 -7.32 -13.22
C LYS A 189 -18.37 -5.99 -12.74
N GLY A 190 -18.37 -5.80 -11.42
CA GLY A 190 -18.72 -4.55 -10.76
C GLY A 190 -17.58 -4.08 -9.88
N SER A 191 -17.33 -2.76 -9.87
CA SER A 191 -16.41 -2.13 -8.94
C SER A 191 -17.03 -0.84 -8.42
N LYS A 192 -17.00 -0.65 -7.11
CA LYS A 192 -17.37 0.59 -6.44
C LYS A 192 -16.26 0.98 -5.48
N SER A 193 -15.94 2.25 -5.45
CA SER A 193 -15.00 2.83 -4.49
C SER A 193 -15.61 4.05 -3.85
N ALA A 194 -15.26 4.29 -2.59
CA ALA A 194 -15.58 5.51 -1.88
C ALA A 194 -14.32 5.97 -1.14
N ALA A 195 -14.04 7.27 -1.18
CA ALA A 195 -12.91 7.84 -0.49
C ALA A 195 -13.38 8.87 0.56
N LEU A 196 -12.67 8.88 1.67
CA LEU A 196 -12.85 9.78 2.79
C LEU A 196 -11.54 10.54 3.00
N LEU A 197 -11.61 11.86 2.94
CA LEU A 197 -10.47 12.74 3.18
C LEU A 197 -10.73 13.55 4.44
N TYR A 198 -9.83 13.42 5.41
CA TYR A 198 -9.71 14.30 6.55
C TYR A 198 -8.56 15.29 6.31
N LYS A 199 -8.87 16.58 6.33
CA LYS A 199 -7.87 17.65 6.22
C LYS A 199 -8.38 18.90 6.95
N ASN A 200 -7.53 19.58 7.70
CA ASN A 200 -7.86 20.81 8.45
C ASN A 200 -9.13 20.64 9.31
N ARG A 201 -9.20 19.57 10.10
CA ARG A 201 -10.33 19.24 10.99
C ARG A 201 -11.68 19.01 10.29
N LYS A 202 -11.69 18.77 8.99
CA LYS A 202 -12.91 18.55 8.20
C LYS A 202 -12.84 17.23 7.46
N TRP A 203 -13.93 16.49 7.51
CA TRP A 203 -14.15 15.31 6.68
C TRP A 203 -14.83 15.72 5.36
N LYS A 204 -14.31 15.21 4.26
CA LYS A 204 -14.89 15.32 2.93
C LYS A 204 -15.04 13.93 2.34
N PHE A 205 -16.23 13.66 1.79
CA PHE A 205 -16.46 12.48 0.97
C PHE A 205 -16.01 12.79 -0.47
N GLU A 206 -15.18 11.92 -1.02
CA GLU A 206 -14.80 11.89 -2.44
C GLU A 206 -15.51 10.69 -3.07
N HIS A 207 -16.37 10.96 -4.06
CA HIS A 207 -17.07 9.95 -4.87
C HIS A 207 -16.30 9.66 -6.16
#